data_AF-A0AA39V9N8-F1
#
_entry.id   AF-A0AA39V9N8-F1
#
_cell.length_a   1.000
_cell.length_b   1.000
_cell.length_c   1.000
_cell.angle_alpha   90.00
_cell.angle_beta   90.00
_cell.angle_gamma   90.00
#
_symmetry.space_group_name_H-M   'P 1'
#
loop_
_entity.id
_entity.type
_entity.pdbx_description
1 polymer ?
#
loop_
_entity_poly.entity_id
_entity_poly.type
_entity_poly.pdbx_seq_one_letter_code
_entity_poly.pdbx_strand_id
1 'polypeptide(L)'
;MASLLFAGQYGKYADHTAGYRPMCIIVPNGAVFGQWVDAIWMRLRDLHLIISNDDKPSETKFLNNWVSSTAMREAPKSLDNWPERLKYDFDTKDPRAAMTVFVTPYDTHKDRTVDTAYKIPHHKPLQNDILGTIVGPIPNANRDWAIEDP
;
A
#
# COMPACT_ATOMS: atom_id res chain seq x y z
N MET A 1 -13.64 -0.73 -14.63
CA MET A 1 -12.95 -1.15 -15.87
C MET A 1 -11.62 -0.43 -16.08
N ALA A 2 -11.55 0.89 -15.96
CA ALA A 2 -10.30 1.65 -16.13
C ALA A 2 -9.13 1.11 -15.28
N SER A 3 -9.38 0.71 -14.04
CA SER A 3 -8.36 0.18 -13.12
C SER A 3 -7.73 -1.15 -13.58
N LEU A 4 -8.49 -2.03 -14.24
CA LEU A 4 -7.96 -3.29 -14.79
C LEU A 4 -7.13 -3.03 -16.05
N LEU A 5 -7.55 -2.07 -16.88
CA LEU A 5 -6.78 -1.63 -18.04
C LEU A 5 -5.46 -0.99 -17.61
N PHE A 6 -5.48 -0.19 -16.53
CA PHE A 6 -4.25 0.34 -15.93
C PHE A 6 -3.32 -0.79 -15.48
N ALA A 7 -3.83 -1.80 -14.77
CA ALA A 7 -3.00 -2.92 -14.31
C ALA A 7 -2.32 -3.65 -15.49
N GLY A 8 -3.07 -3.94 -16.55
CA GLY A 8 -2.53 -4.55 -17.77
C GLY A 8 -1.52 -3.66 -18.51
N GLN A 9 -1.82 -2.36 -18.63
CA GLN A 9 -0.95 -1.40 -19.31
C GLN A 9 0.36 -1.19 -18.53
N TYR A 10 0.27 -1.06 -17.21
CA TYR A 10 1.44 -0.87 -16.35
C TYR A 10 2.36 -2.09 -16.39
N GLY A 11 1.82 -3.31 -16.26
CA GLY A 11 2.66 -4.52 -16.34
C GLY A 11 3.40 -4.66 -17.67
N LYS A 12 2.78 -4.24 -18.78
CA LYS A 12 3.36 -4.38 -20.12
C LYS A 12 4.27 -3.22 -20.56
N TYR A 13 4.04 -2.01 -20.04
CA TYR A 13 4.62 -0.79 -20.61
C TYR A 13 5.19 0.18 -19.57
N ALA A 14 5.23 -0.18 -18.28
CA ALA A 14 5.90 0.65 -17.30
C ALA A 14 7.39 0.81 -17.63
N ASP A 15 7.93 1.99 -17.37
CA ASP A 15 9.36 2.22 -17.49
C ASP A 15 10.12 1.42 -16.41
N HIS A 16 10.94 0.48 -16.83
CA HIS A 16 11.72 -0.41 -15.98
C HIS A 16 13.15 0.09 -15.76
N THR A 17 13.48 1.33 -16.13
CA THR A 17 14.79 1.96 -15.86
C THR A 17 15.18 1.94 -14.37
N ALA A 18 14.19 1.96 -13.46
CA ALA A 18 14.37 1.87 -12.01
C ALA A 18 14.27 0.43 -11.44
N GLY A 19 14.33 -0.58 -12.31
CA GLY A 19 14.18 -2.01 -12.00
C GLY A 19 12.75 -2.54 -12.17
N TYR A 20 12.63 -3.86 -12.32
CA TYR A 20 11.34 -4.54 -12.42
C TYR A 20 10.68 -4.65 -11.05
N ARG A 21 9.39 -4.32 -10.97
CA ARG A 21 8.66 -4.31 -9.69
C ARG A 21 7.24 -4.82 -9.87
N PRO A 22 6.75 -5.66 -8.95
CA PRO A 22 5.39 -6.15 -8.97
C PRO A 22 4.42 -5.03 -8.63
N MET A 23 3.20 -5.14 -9.17
CA MET A 23 2.08 -4.30 -8.76
C MET A 23 1.44 -4.90 -7.50
N CYS A 24 1.02 -4.05 -6.57
CA CYS A 24 0.21 -4.46 -5.43
C CYS A 24 -1.13 -3.72 -5.44
N ILE A 25 -2.23 -4.47 -5.45
CA ILE A 25 -3.59 -3.97 -5.41
C ILE A 25 -4.18 -4.33 -4.04
N ILE A 26 -4.42 -3.29 -3.25
CA ILE A 26 -5.04 -3.41 -1.93
C ILE A 26 -6.55 -3.25 -2.10
N VAL A 27 -7.32 -4.23 -1.61
CA VAL A 27 -8.77 -4.26 -1.77
C VAL A 27 -9.48 -4.55 -0.44
N PRO A 28 -10.76 -4.19 -0.28
CA PRO A 28 -11.56 -4.68 0.84
C PRO A 28 -11.68 -6.20 0.83
N ASN A 29 -11.64 -6.83 2.01
CA ASN A 29 -11.82 -8.28 2.14
C ASN A 29 -13.26 -8.72 1.79
N GLY A 30 -13.50 -10.02 1.65
CA GLY A 30 -14.80 -10.60 1.33
C GLY A 30 -15.11 -10.60 -0.16
N ALA A 31 -16.35 -10.24 -0.54
CA ALA A 31 -16.82 -10.38 -1.93
C ALA A 31 -16.01 -9.52 -2.93
N VAL A 32 -15.57 -8.32 -2.51
CA VAL A 32 -14.79 -7.41 -3.37
C VAL A 32 -13.43 -8.03 -3.70
N PHE A 33 -12.80 -8.69 -2.74
CA PHE A 33 -11.55 -9.41 -2.96
C PHE A 33 -11.69 -10.48 -4.04
N GLY A 34 -12.71 -11.34 -3.92
CA GLY A 34 -12.98 -12.39 -4.91
C GLY A 34 -13.24 -11.83 -6.31
N GLN A 35 -14.01 -10.74 -6.42
CA GLN A 35 -14.26 -10.08 -7.71
C GLN A 35 -12.99 -9.59 -8.39
N TRP A 36 -12.03 -9.05 -7.62
CA TRP A 36 -10.75 -8.61 -8.17
C TRP A 36 -9.86 -9.76 -8.60
N VAL A 37 -9.76 -10.79 -7.76
CA VAL A 37 -9.05 -12.04 -8.08
C VAL A 37 -9.58 -12.64 -9.39
N ASP A 38 -10.90 -12.83 -9.49
CA ASP A 38 -11.53 -13.41 -10.67
C ASP A 38 -11.38 -12.50 -11.89
N ALA A 39 -11.53 -11.18 -11.73
CA ALA A 39 -11.37 -10.25 -12.85
C ALA A 39 -9.95 -10.27 -13.44
N ILE A 40 -8.92 -10.28 -12.59
CA ILE A 40 -7.52 -10.36 -13.04
C ILE A 40 -7.25 -11.73 -13.65
N TRP A 41 -7.62 -12.81 -12.96
CA TRP A 41 -7.40 -14.17 -13.44
C TRP A 41 -8.07 -14.45 -14.79
N MET A 42 -9.30 -13.99 -14.98
CA MET A 42 -10.06 -14.25 -16.21
C MET A 42 -9.63 -13.35 -17.37
N ARG A 43 -9.30 -12.08 -17.11
CA ARG A 43 -9.11 -11.05 -18.15
C ARG A 43 -7.66 -10.70 -18.43
N LEU A 44 -6.77 -10.90 -17.47
CA LEU A 44 -5.35 -10.51 -17.54
C LEU A 44 -4.45 -11.74 -17.39
N ARG A 45 -4.60 -12.72 -18.29
CA ARG A 45 -3.88 -13.99 -18.24
C ARG A 45 -2.36 -13.89 -18.43
N ASP A 46 -1.91 -12.78 -19.01
CA ASP A 46 -0.49 -12.50 -19.19
C ASP A 46 0.19 -12.09 -17.88
N LEU A 47 -0.58 -11.68 -16.87
CA LEU A 47 -0.06 -11.28 -15.56
C LEU A 47 -0.01 -12.48 -14.62
N HIS A 48 1.05 -12.55 -13.83
CA HIS A 48 1.18 -13.53 -12.76
C HIS A 48 0.44 -13.03 -11.53
N LEU A 49 -0.77 -13.55 -11.31
CA LEU A 49 -1.58 -13.19 -10.15
C LEU A 49 -1.08 -13.95 -8.92
N ILE A 50 -0.70 -13.23 -7.87
CA ILE A 50 -0.44 -13.77 -6.54
C ILE A 50 -1.46 -13.19 -5.55
N ILE A 51 -2.00 -14.06 -4.73
CA ILE A 51 -3.07 -13.75 -3.78
C ILE A 51 -2.48 -13.84 -2.38
N SER A 52 -2.74 -12.82 -1.56
CA SER A 52 -2.52 -12.94 -0.13
C SER A 52 -3.82 -12.70 0.60
N ASN A 53 -4.35 -13.73 1.22
CA ASN A 53 -5.51 -13.63 2.11
C ASN A 53 -5.35 -14.63 3.25
N ASP A 54 -5.55 -14.14 4.47
CA ASP A 54 -5.39 -14.91 5.71
C ASP A 54 -4.02 -15.62 5.81
N ASP A 55 -3.82 -16.44 6.84
CA ASP A 55 -2.59 -17.24 7.02
C ASP A 55 -2.73 -18.68 6.53
N LYS A 56 -3.89 -19.04 5.98
CA LYS A 56 -4.15 -20.34 5.35
C LYS A 56 -4.84 -20.13 4.01
N PRO A 57 -4.51 -20.93 2.99
CA PRO A 57 -5.16 -20.82 1.70
C PRO A 57 -6.64 -21.20 1.84
N SER A 58 -7.52 -20.31 1.42
CA SER A 58 -8.98 -20.54 1.42
C SER A 58 -9.46 -21.32 0.20
N GLU A 59 -8.72 -21.26 -0.91
CA GLU A 59 -9.09 -21.90 -2.18
C GLU A 59 -7.95 -22.72 -2.78
N THR A 60 -8.24 -23.97 -3.14
CA THR A 60 -7.30 -24.89 -3.79
C THR A 60 -6.85 -24.41 -5.18
N LYS A 61 -7.70 -23.64 -5.88
CA LYS A 61 -7.42 -23.12 -7.23
C LYS A 61 -6.16 -22.24 -7.27
N PHE A 62 -5.87 -21.54 -6.18
CA PHE A 62 -4.77 -20.59 -6.11
C PHE A 62 -3.66 -21.03 -5.15
N LEU A 63 -3.66 -22.29 -4.70
CA LEU A 63 -2.66 -22.81 -3.75
C LEU A 63 -1.22 -22.55 -4.22
N ASN A 64 -1.00 -22.56 -5.54
CA ASN A 64 0.31 -22.33 -6.13
C ASN A 64 0.73 -20.86 -6.21
N ASN A 65 -0.23 -19.95 -6.18
CA ASN A 65 -0.02 -18.52 -6.28
C ASN A 65 -0.59 -17.80 -5.05
N TRP A 66 -0.52 -18.46 -3.90
CA TRP A 66 -0.98 -17.93 -2.63
C TRP A 66 0.20 -17.74 -1.68
N VAL A 67 0.17 -16.64 -0.94
CA VAL A 67 1.11 -16.35 0.14
C VAL A 67 0.34 -15.90 1.38
N SER A 68 0.83 -16.26 2.56
CA SER A 68 0.17 -15.86 3.81
C SER A 68 0.19 -14.34 3.99
N SER A 69 -0.82 -13.83 4.68
CA SER A 69 -0.90 -12.42 5.06
C SER A 69 0.29 -12.03 5.93
N THR A 70 0.74 -12.91 6.81
CA THR A 70 1.97 -12.71 7.60
C THR A 70 3.21 -12.54 6.70
N ALA A 71 3.43 -13.42 5.73
CA ALA A 71 4.55 -13.31 4.81
C ALA A 71 4.48 -12.02 3.96
N MET A 72 3.29 -11.67 3.47
CA MET A 72 3.09 -10.43 2.70
C MET A 72 3.36 -9.17 3.54
N ARG A 73 3.04 -9.20 4.84
CA ARG A 73 3.27 -8.07 5.75
C ARG A 73 4.76 -7.78 5.94
N GLU A 74 5.57 -8.83 6.04
CA GLU A 74 7.02 -8.76 6.27
C GLU A 74 7.80 -8.34 5.02
N ALA A 75 7.28 -8.65 3.82
CA ALA A 75 7.91 -8.26 2.57
C ALA A 75 7.92 -6.73 2.33
N PRO A 76 8.95 -6.18 1.67
CA PRO A 76 10.14 -6.86 1.15
C PRO A 76 11.29 -6.94 2.18
N LYS A 77 11.06 -6.60 3.46
CA LYS A 77 12.12 -6.50 4.47
C LYS A 77 12.67 -7.87 4.89
N SER A 78 11.79 -8.86 5.03
CA SER A 78 12.14 -10.27 5.17
C SER A 78 11.30 -11.10 4.21
N LEU A 79 11.92 -12.16 3.68
CA LEU A 79 11.31 -13.14 2.78
C LEU A 79 11.40 -14.56 3.37
N ASP A 80 11.67 -14.70 4.67
CA ASP A 80 11.86 -16.02 5.30
C ASP A 80 10.61 -16.90 5.20
N ASN A 81 9.44 -16.27 5.33
CA ASN A 81 8.14 -16.92 5.23
C ASN A 81 7.61 -16.98 3.77
N TRP A 82 8.38 -16.50 2.79
CA TRP A 82 7.97 -16.53 1.39
C TRP A 82 8.32 -17.87 0.73
N PRO A 83 7.42 -18.44 -0.10
CA PRO A 83 7.74 -19.59 -0.92
C PRO A 83 8.95 -19.30 -1.82
N GLU A 84 9.96 -20.18 -1.81
CA GLU A 84 11.22 -19.98 -2.54
C GLU A 84 10.99 -19.64 -4.02
N ARG A 85 10.03 -20.34 -4.65
CA ARG A 85 9.67 -20.14 -6.05
C ARG A 85 9.10 -18.75 -6.38
N LEU A 86 8.67 -17.97 -5.39
CA LEU A 86 8.07 -16.63 -5.55
C LEU A 86 9.01 -15.51 -5.09
N LYS A 87 10.18 -15.83 -4.51
CA LYS A 87 11.12 -14.79 -4.04
C LYS A 87 11.65 -13.91 -5.16
N TYR A 88 11.63 -14.39 -6.41
CA TYR A 88 12.01 -13.61 -7.59
C TYR A 88 11.11 -12.38 -7.78
N ASP A 89 9.89 -12.35 -7.24
CA ASP A 89 8.98 -11.21 -7.38
C ASP A 89 9.54 -9.94 -6.72
N PHE A 90 10.53 -10.07 -5.84
CA PHE A 90 11.24 -8.93 -5.23
C PHE A 90 12.63 -8.68 -5.82
N ASP A 91 13.03 -9.45 -6.84
CA ASP A 91 14.28 -9.21 -7.56
C ASP A 91 14.06 -8.16 -8.66
N THR A 92 14.63 -6.98 -8.45
CA THR A 92 14.56 -5.86 -9.39
C THR A 92 15.22 -6.12 -10.75
N LYS A 93 16.00 -7.19 -10.89
CA LYS A 93 16.65 -7.59 -12.15
C LYS A 93 15.83 -8.61 -12.94
N ASP A 94 14.83 -9.24 -12.33
CA ASP A 94 14.02 -10.25 -12.98
C ASP A 94 12.81 -9.62 -13.69
N PRO A 95 12.69 -9.72 -15.03
CA PRO A 95 11.58 -9.14 -15.76
C PRO A 95 10.22 -9.75 -15.39
N ARG A 96 10.20 -10.98 -14.83
CA ARG A 96 8.96 -11.62 -14.38
C ARG A 96 8.30 -10.86 -13.24
N ALA A 97 9.10 -10.20 -12.39
CA ALA A 97 8.59 -9.41 -11.28
C ALA A 97 7.66 -8.27 -11.75
N ALA A 98 7.93 -7.67 -12.92
CA ALA A 98 7.06 -6.61 -13.46
C ALA A 98 5.70 -7.11 -13.98
N MET A 99 5.61 -8.40 -14.30
CA MET A 99 4.37 -9.04 -14.75
C MET A 99 3.55 -9.59 -13.58
N THR A 100 4.07 -9.49 -12.35
CA THR A 100 3.39 -9.98 -11.15
C THR A 100 2.45 -8.94 -10.58
N VAL A 101 1.24 -9.39 -10.20
CA VAL A 101 0.24 -8.60 -9.49
C VAL A 101 -0.12 -9.29 -8.18
N PHE A 102 0.12 -8.61 -7.07
CA PHE A 102 -0.38 -8.99 -5.77
C PHE A 102 -1.79 -8.44 -5.56
N VAL A 103 -2.72 -9.29 -5.13
CA VAL A 103 -4.02 -8.86 -4.61
C VAL A 103 -4.08 -9.22 -3.13
N THR A 104 -4.30 -8.20 -2.30
CA THR A 104 -4.19 -8.33 -0.84
C THR A 104 -5.29 -7.52 -0.15
N PRO A 105 -5.88 -8.02 0.94
CA PRO A 105 -6.86 -7.27 1.69
C PRO A 105 -6.19 -6.15 2.49
N TYR A 106 -6.93 -5.08 2.74
CA TYR A 106 -6.49 -3.97 3.60
C TYR A 106 -5.98 -4.44 4.98
N ASP A 107 -6.62 -5.47 5.56
CA ASP A 107 -6.28 -6.01 6.87
C ASP A 107 -4.85 -6.58 6.96
N THR A 108 -4.28 -6.98 5.83
CA THR A 108 -2.90 -7.47 5.73
C THR A 108 -1.90 -6.33 5.99
N HIS A 109 -2.22 -5.12 5.55
CA HIS A 109 -1.34 -3.95 5.59
C HIS A 109 -1.66 -2.94 6.69
N LYS A 110 -2.77 -3.10 7.43
CA LYS A 110 -3.22 -2.15 8.46
C LYS A 110 -2.13 -1.72 9.45
N ASP A 111 -1.25 -2.64 9.84
CA ASP A 111 -0.19 -2.39 10.83
C ASP A 111 0.99 -1.60 10.23
N ARG A 112 1.12 -1.54 8.90
CA ARG A 112 2.13 -0.74 8.19
C ARG A 112 1.67 0.71 7.97
N THR A 113 0.37 0.95 8.01
CA THR A 113 -0.25 2.27 7.78
C THR A 113 -0.51 3.05 9.06
N VAL A 114 -0.28 2.45 10.24
CA VAL A 114 -0.35 3.21 11.49
C VAL A 114 0.83 4.18 11.50
N ASP A 115 0.52 5.41 11.12
CA ASP A 115 1.45 6.52 11.15
C ASP A 115 2.03 6.64 12.56
N THR A 116 3.35 6.53 12.68
CA THR A 116 4.04 6.71 13.96
C THR A 116 3.90 8.15 14.46
N ALA A 117 3.39 9.06 13.61
CA ALA A 117 3.00 10.42 13.95
C ALA A 117 1.81 10.53 14.93
N TYR A 118 1.02 9.47 15.14
CA TYR A 118 -0.07 9.47 16.14
C TYR A 118 0.33 8.85 17.49
N LYS A 119 1.63 8.82 17.82
CA LYS A 119 2.07 8.86 19.21
C LYS A 119 2.19 10.32 19.65
N ILE A 120 1.06 11.03 19.73
CA ILE A 120 1.02 12.25 20.52
C ILE A 120 1.33 11.80 21.96
N PRO A 121 2.47 12.18 22.56
CA PRO A 121 2.69 11.89 23.97
C PRO A 121 1.54 12.56 24.71
N HIS A 122 0.81 11.78 25.52
CA HIS A 122 -0.21 12.31 26.41
C HIS A 122 0.34 13.58 27.06
N HIS A 123 -0.18 14.72 26.60
CA HIS A 123 0.10 16.00 27.21
C HIS A 123 -0.35 15.81 28.66
N LYS A 124 0.61 15.82 29.60
CA LYS A 124 0.29 15.93 31.02
C LYS A 124 -0.77 17.03 31.13
N PRO A 125 -1.88 16.83 31.87
CA PRO A 125 -2.79 17.94 32.09
C PRO A 125 -1.94 19.09 32.61
N LEU A 126 -1.97 20.23 31.92
CA LEU A 126 -1.37 21.46 32.40
C LEU A 126 -2.05 21.73 33.73
N GLN A 127 -1.36 21.34 34.81
CA GLN A 127 -1.68 21.79 36.15
C GLN A 127 -1.65 23.31 36.07
N ASN A 128 -2.77 23.91 36.44
CA ASN A 128 -2.94 25.33 36.64
C ASN A 128 -1.88 25.83 37.61
N ASP A 129 -0.73 26.21 37.10
CA ASP A 129 0.25 27.03 37.78
C ASP A 129 0.70 28.10 36.79
N ILE A 130 0.09 29.27 36.92
CA ILE A 130 0.76 30.58 37.02
C ILE A 130 -0.33 31.63 36.74
N LEU A 131 -0.97 32.04 37.84
CA LEU A 131 -1.44 33.39 38.02
C LEU A 131 -0.26 34.35 37.79
N GLY A 132 -0.45 35.29 36.87
CA GLY A 132 0.38 36.47 36.74
C GLY A 132 1.38 36.40 35.60
N THR A 133 1.11 37.11 34.50
CA THR A 133 1.91 38.28 34.09
C THR A 133 1.53 38.68 32.65
N ILE A 134 0.70 39.72 32.56
CA ILE A 134 0.76 40.87 31.64
C ILE A 134 0.55 40.63 30.12
N VAL A 135 -0.67 41.06 29.74
CA VAL A 135 -1.16 41.59 28.47
C VAL A 135 -0.09 42.30 27.62
N GLY A 136 0.08 41.86 26.37
CA GLY A 136 0.74 42.61 25.30
C GLY A 136 -0.05 42.44 23.98
N PRO A 137 -0.19 43.48 23.15
CA PRO A 137 -1.10 43.45 22.00
C PRO A 137 -0.54 42.63 20.82
N ILE A 138 -1.44 41.89 20.16
CA ILE A 138 -1.19 41.07 18.97
C ILE A 138 -0.98 42.01 17.76
N PRO A 139 0.17 41.96 17.04
CA PRO A 139 0.34 42.73 15.81
C PRO A 139 -0.50 42.13 14.67
N ASN A 140 -1.28 42.99 14.03
CA ASN A 140 -2.10 42.72 12.84
C ASN A 140 -1.26 42.09 11.71
N ALA A 141 -1.72 40.94 11.20
CA ALA A 141 -1.27 40.40 9.92
C ALA A 141 -1.86 41.24 8.78
N ASN A 142 -1.04 42.11 8.19
CA ASN A 142 -1.36 42.79 6.93
C ASN A 142 -1.57 41.74 5.83
N ARG A 143 -2.78 41.75 5.26
CA ARG A 143 -3.15 41.07 4.02
C ARG A 143 -2.75 41.98 2.85
N ASP A 144 -1.64 41.67 2.20
CA ASP A 144 -1.28 42.24 0.89
C ASP A 144 -0.95 41.11 -0.08
N TRP A 145 -1.96 40.65 -0.81
CA TRP A 145 -1.80 39.96 -2.10
C TRP A 145 -3.14 40.03 -2.84
N ALA A 146 -3.49 41.21 -3.38
CA ALA A 146 -4.54 41.26 -4.39
C ALA A 146 -4.28 42.42 -5.36
N ILE A 147 -3.75 42.02 -6.52
CA ILE A 147 -4.05 42.52 -7.87
C ILE A 147 -3.23 43.74 -8.31
N GLU A 148 -2.17 43.43 -9.07
CA GLU A 148 -1.57 44.31 -10.06
C GLU A 148 -2.39 44.30 -11.37
N ASP A 149 -2.50 45.50 -11.94
CA ASP A 149 -2.76 45.93 -13.32
C ASP A 149 -4.21 45.98 -13.89
N PRO A 150 -4.50 46.95 -14.80
CA PRO A 150 -3.59 47.92 -15.47
C PRO A 150 -3.80 49.41 -15.14
#